data_AF-A0A438H4K0-F1
#
_entry.id   AF-A0A438H4K0-F1
#
_cell.length_a   1.000
_cell.length_b   1.000
_cell.length_c   1.000
_cell.angle_alpha   90.00
_cell.angle_beta   90.00
_cell.angle_gamma   90.00
#
_symmetry.space_group_name_H-M   'P 1'
#
loop_
_entity.id
_entity.type
_entity.pdbx_description
1 polymer ?
#
loop_
_entity_poly.entity_id
_entity_poly.type
_entity_poly.pdbx_seq_one_letter_code
_entity_poly.pdbx_strand_id
1 'polypeptide(L)'
;MKQKFQGTTRVKRGNLQALRKEFEILHMKSGETVNEYFSRTLAIANKMKVNGEDKGNTAVVEKILRSMTSKFDYVVCSIEESKDLDTLTIDEL
;
A
#
# COMPACT_ATOMS: atom_id res chain seq x y z
N MET A 1 -21.77 28.75 6.46
CA MET A 1 -21.21 27.41 6.70
C MET A 1 -20.27 26.87 5.60
N LYS A 2 -20.18 27.42 4.37
CA LYS A 2 -19.39 26.83 3.26
C LYS A 2 -17.86 26.83 3.42
N GLN A 3 -17.26 27.79 4.14
CA GLN A 3 -15.79 27.90 4.23
C GLN A 3 -15.11 26.77 5.02
N LYS A 4 -15.73 26.27 6.11
CA LYS A 4 -15.12 25.20 6.94
C LYS A 4 -15.00 23.88 6.17
N PHE A 5 -16.05 23.48 5.45
CA PHE A 5 -16.04 22.25 4.65
C PHE A 5 -15.04 22.31 3.49
N GLN A 6 -14.89 23.47 2.83
CA GLN A 6 -13.94 23.64 1.74
C GLN A 6 -12.48 23.55 2.22
N GLY A 7 -12.19 24.04 3.44
CA GLY A 7 -10.90 23.85 4.12
C GLY A 7 -10.60 22.37 4.39
N THR A 8 -11.56 21.64 4.95
CA THR A 8 -11.43 20.18 5.20
C THR A 8 -11.19 19.40 3.90
N THR A 9 -11.87 19.73 2.81
CA THR A 9 -11.67 19.08 1.50
C THR A 9 -10.30 19.38 0.90
N ARG A 10 -9.79 20.61 1.02
CA ARG A 10 -8.44 20.97 0.57
C ARG A 10 -7.35 20.25 1.37
N VAL A 11 -7.52 20.17 2.70
CA VAL A 11 -6.59 19.44 3.58
C VAL A 11 -6.60 17.94 3.26
N LYS A 12 -7.77 17.32 3.12
CA LYS A 12 -7.89 15.91 2.70
C LYS A 12 -7.18 15.65 1.36
N ARG A 13 -7.34 16.55 0.39
CA ARG A 13 -6.66 16.42 -0.91
C ARG A 13 -5.14 16.52 -0.78
N GLY A 14 -4.64 17.46 0.03
CA GLY A 14 -3.20 17.59 0.30
C GLY A 14 -2.62 16.34 0.97
N ASN A 15 -3.31 15.84 2.00
CA ASN A 15 -2.92 14.61 2.70
C ASN A 15 -2.92 13.40 1.76
N LEU A 16 -3.92 13.27 0.89
CA LEU A 16 -3.99 12.18 -0.08
C LEU A 16 -2.81 12.21 -1.06
N GLN A 17 -2.40 13.39 -1.53
CA GLN A 17 -1.23 13.50 -2.41
C GLN A 17 0.07 13.10 -1.71
N ALA A 18 0.23 13.46 -0.43
CA ALA A 18 1.38 13.02 0.36
C ALA A 18 1.40 11.49 0.52
N LEU A 19 0.24 10.89 0.83
CA LEU A 19 0.10 9.44 0.97
C LEU A 19 0.34 8.69 -0.35
N ARG A 20 -0.12 9.23 -1.50
CA ARG A 20 0.19 8.66 -2.83
C ARG A 20 1.68 8.61 -3.07
N LYS A 21 2.38 9.73 -2.84
CA LYS A 21 3.83 9.79 -2.96
C LYS A 21 4.51 8.79 -2.01
N GLU A 22 4.07 8.72 -0.76
CA GLU A 22 4.60 7.77 0.22
C GLU A 22 4.42 6.32 -0.23
N PHE A 23 3.24 5.97 -0.76
CA PHE A 23 2.95 4.65 -1.31
C PHE A 23 3.77 4.33 -2.57
N GLU A 24 3.93 5.29 -3.48
CA GLU A 24 4.71 5.13 -4.72
C GLU A 24 6.19 4.82 -4.41
N ILE A 25 6.82 5.58 -3.51
CA ILE A 25 8.23 5.40 -3.15
C ILE A 25 8.46 4.33 -2.08
N LEU A 26 7.39 3.72 -1.54
CA LEU A 26 7.50 2.71 -0.50
C LEU A 26 8.32 1.53 -1.01
N HIS A 27 9.33 1.15 -0.22
CA HIS A 27 10.13 -0.03 -0.41
C HIS A 27 10.46 -0.64 0.95
N MET A 28 10.71 -1.95 0.95
CA MET A 28 11.21 -2.65 2.12
C MET A 28 12.61 -2.15 2.47
N LYS A 29 12.83 -1.79 3.73
CA LYS A 29 14.10 -1.27 4.21
C LYS A 29 15.06 -2.41 4.55
N SER A 30 16.37 -2.13 4.51
CA SER A 30 17.36 -3.08 5.01
C SER A 30 17.16 -3.33 6.51
N GLY A 31 17.10 -4.60 6.90
CA GLY A 31 16.86 -5.02 8.29
C GLY A 31 15.38 -4.97 8.73
N GLU A 32 14.47 -4.49 7.89
CA GLU A 32 13.03 -4.59 8.14
C GLU A 32 12.56 -6.04 7.97
N THR A 33 11.68 -6.49 8.84
CA THR A 33 11.03 -7.80 8.69
C THR A 33 9.87 -7.73 7.70
N VAL A 34 9.48 -8.86 7.13
CA VAL A 34 8.33 -8.92 6.20
C VAL A 34 7.05 -8.40 6.85
N ASN A 35 6.79 -8.77 8.11
CA ASN A 35 5.60 -8.34 8.85
C ASN A 35 5.58 -6.83 9.12
N GLU A 36 6.73 -6.23 9.47
CA GLU A 36 6.84 -4.78 9.63
C GLU A 36 6.56 -4.06 8.30
N TYR A 37 7.08 -4.60 7.21
CA TYR A 37 6.86 -4.05 5.88
C TYR A 37 5.39 -4.11 5.46
N PHE A 38 4.74 -5.25 5.66
CA PHE A 38 3.32 -5.44 5.37
C PHE A 38 2.46 -4.48 6.20
N SER A 39 2.74 -4.39 7.50
CA SER A 39 2.04 -3.49 8.42
C SER A 39 2.15 -2.02 7.99
N ARG A 40 3.33 -1.58 7.55
CA ARG A 40 3.55 -0.22 7.01
C ARG A 40 2.78 0.02 5.72
N THR A 41 2.81 -0.93 4.80
CA THR A 41 2.09 -0.82 3.52
C THR A 41 0.58 -0.73 3.74
N LEU A 42 0.04 -1.58 4.62
CA LEU A 42 -1.37 -1.57 4.98
C LEU A 42 -1.79 -0.29 5.70
N ALA A 43 -0.95 0.22 6.60
CA ALA A 43 -1.21 1.48 7.28
C ALA A 43 -1.34 2.64 6.28
N ILE A 44 -0.49 2.69 5.25
CA ILE A 44 -0.58 3.71 4.19
C ILE A 44 -1.85 3.52 3.35
N ALA A 45 -2.13 2.29 2.88
CA ALA A 45 -3.32 2.00 2.09
C ALA A 45 -4.62 2.34 2.86
N ASN A 46 -4.70 2.00 4.14
CA ASN A 46 -5.83 2.34 5.00
C ASN A 46 -5.99 3.85 5.18
N LYS A 47 -4.88 4.60 5.37
CA LYS A 47 -4.92 6.06 5.42
C LYS A 47 -5.42 6.64 4.09
N MET A 48 -5.01 6.11 2.94
CA MET A 48 -5.49 6.54 1.63
C MET A 48 -7.00 6.32 1.50
N LYS A 49 -7.48 5.14 1.91
CA LYS A 49 -8.91 4.77 1.90
C LYS A 49 -9.75 5.72 2.73
N VAL A 50 -9.31 6.05 3.95
CA VAL A 50 -9.98 7.04 4.82
C VAL A 50 -9.97 8.45 4.22
N ASN A 51 -8.96 8.78 3.39
CA ASN A 51 -8.89 10.05 2.66
C ASN A 51 -9.61 10.04 1.30
N GLY A 52 -10.31 8.95 0.96
CA GLY A 52 -11.18 8.84 -0.21
C GLY A 52 -10.58 8.13 -1.43
N GLU A 53 -9.44 7.45 -1.28
CA GLU A 53 -8.87 6.59 -2.33
C GLU A 53 -8.66 5.17 -1.82
N ASP A 54 -9.51 4.25 -2.28
CA ASP A 54 -9.27 2.83 -2.09
C ASP A 54 -8.40 2.30 -3.23
N LYS A 55 -7.26 1.67 -2.90
CA LYS A 55 -6.39 1.04 -3.89
C LYS A 55 -6.91 -0.32 -4.33
N GLY A 56 -7.73 -0.98 -3.51
CA GLY A 56 -8.10 -2.38 -3.69
C GLY A 56 -6.97 -3.34 -3.27
N ASN A 57 -7.36 -4.59 -2.96
CA ASN A 57 -6.43 -5.60 -2.44
C ASN A 57 -5.33 -5.95 -3.43
N THR A 58 -5.69 -6.22 -4.70
CA THR A 58 -4.74 -6.57 -5.77
C THR A 58 -3.62 -5.54 -5.90
N ALA A 59 -3.96 -4.25 -5.97
CA ALA A 59 -2.95 -3.21 -6.12
C ALA A 59 -2.02 -3.09 -4.89
N VAL A 60 -2.53 -3.40 -3.69
CA VAL A 60 -1.71 -3.43 -2.47
C VAL A 60 -0.80 -4.66 -2.46
N VAL A 61 -1.31 -5.83 -2.81
CA VAL A 61 -0.53 -7.08 -2.91
C VAL A 61 0.58 -6.94 -3.96
N GLU A 62 0.26 -6.49 -5.17
CA GLU A 62 1.27 -6.21 -6.20
C GLU A 62 2.30 -5.18 -5.73
N LYS A 63 1.85 -4.13 -5.02
CA LYS A 63 2.78 -3.15 -4.47
C LYS A 63 3.75 -3.82 -3.51
N ILE A 64 3.26 -4.63 -2.58
CA ILE A 64 4.09 -5.36 -1.62
C ILE A 64 5.14 -6.17 -2.37
N LEU A 65 4.71 -7.10 -3.23
CA LEU A 65 5.58 -8.01 -3.97
C LEU A 65 6.67 -7.27 -4.77
N ARG A 66 6.29 -6.24 -5.56
CA ARG A 66 7.23 -5.47 -6.39
C ARG A 66 8.26 -4.64 -5.61
N SER A 67 8.05 -4.45 -4.31
CA SER A 67 8.89 -3.55 -3.49
C SER A 67 9.50 -4.24 -2.26
N MET A 68 9.37 -5.57 -2.18
CA MET A 68 10.17 -6.40 -1.30
C MET A 68 11.65 -6.35 -1.72
N THR A 69 12.55 -6.58 -0.77
CA THR A 69 13.98 -6.70 -1.10
C THR A 69 14.26 -7.98 -1.87
N SER A 70 15.31 -7.96 -2.71
CA SER A 70 15.69 -9.11 -3.55
C SER A 70 16.00 -10.40 -2.78
N LYS A 71 16.25 -10.30 -1.48
CA LYS A 71 16.37 -11.47 -0.58
C LYS A 71 15.11 -12.36 -0.62
N PHE A 72 13.96 -11.80 -0.96
CA PHE A 72 12.68 -12.52 -1.01
C PHE A 72 12.23 -12.85 -2.44
N ASP A 73 13.07 -12.63 -3.47
CA ASP A 73 12.69 -12.87 -4.87
C ASP A 73 12.16 -14.29 -5.10
N TYR A 74 12.79 -15.30 -4.49
CA TYR A 74 12.31 -16.68 -4.59
C TYR A 74 10.88 -16.87 -4.05
N VAL A 75 10.54 -16.18 -2.96
CA VAL A 75 9.20 -16.22 -2.36
C VAL A 75 8.21 -15.49 -3.26
N VAL A 76 8.59 -14.32 -3.80
CA VAL A 76 7.77 -13.55 -4.74
C VAL A 76 7.45 -14.40 -5.98
N CYS A 77 8.46 -14.97 -6.63
CA CYS A 77 8.25 -15.84 -7.81
C CYS A 77 7.35 -17.03 -7.48
N SER A 78 7.54 -17.68 -6.33
CA SER A 78 6.71 -18.82 -5.92
C SER A 78 5.24 -18.42 -5.75
N ILE A 79 4.96 -17.22 -5.25
CA ILE A 79 3.58 -16.71 -5.10
C ILE A 79 2.99 -16.39 -6.47
N GLU A 80 3.73 -15.70 -7.34
CA GLU A 80 3.30 -15.33 -8.69
C GLU A 80 3.03 -16.56 -9.57
N GLU A 81 3.77 -17.65 -9.39
CA GLU A 81 3.57 -18.91 -10.11
C GLU A 81 2.41 -19.74 -9.56
N SER A 82 2.14 -19.65 -8.26
CA SER A 82 1.16 -20.54 -7.58
C SER A 82 -0.21 -19.92 -7.37
N LYS A 83 -0.34 -18.60 -7.41
CA LYS A 83 -1.60 -17.88 -7.11
C LYS A 83 -1.93 -16.86 -8.18
N ASP A 84 -3.22 -16.71 -8.46
CA ASP A 84 -3.73 -15.60 -9.24
C ASP A 84 -3.77 -14.33 -8.38
N LEU A 85 -2.90 -13.36 -8.70
CA LEU A 85 -2.79 -12.10 -7.97
C LEU A 85 -4.08 -11.27 -8.00
N ASP A 86 -4.93 -11.45 -9.03
CA ASP A 86 -6.22 -10.75 -9.12
C ASP A 86 -7.20 -11.23 -8.03
N THR A 87 -7.01 -12.45 -7.55
CA THR A 87 -7.84 -13.06 -6.50
C THR A 87 -7.19 -13.03 -5.13
N LEU A 88 -5.87 -12.81 -5.07
CA LEU A 88 -5.09 -12.88 -3.85
C LEU A 88 -5.47 -11.75 -2.87
N THR A 89 -5.94 -12.14 -1.69
CA THR A 89 -6.20 -11.19 -0.61
C THR A 89 -4.94 -10.92 0.21
N ILE A 90 -4.94 -9.80 0.94
CA ILE A 90 -3.82 -9.45 1.83
C ILE A 90 -3.68 -10.47 2.97
N ASP A 91 -4.79 -11.06 3.44
CA ASP A 91 -4.77 -12.05 4.53
C ASP A 91 -4.21 -13.42 4.08
N GLU A 92 -4.21 -13.67 2.77
CA GLU A 92 -3.69 -14.90 2.15
C GLU A 92 -2.22 -14.75 1.68
N LEU A 93 -1.66 -13.55 1.80
CA LEU A 93 -0.27 -13.23 1.48
C LEU A 93 0.62 -13.44 2.71
#